data_AF-A0A1G2NBY3-F1
#
_entry.id   AF-A0A1G2NBY3-F1
#
_cell.length_a   1.000
_cell.length_b   1.000
_cell.length_c   1.000
_cell.angle_alpha   90.00
_cell.angle_beta   90.00
_cell.angle_gamma   90.00
#
_symmetry.space_group_name_H-M   'P 1'
#
loop_
_entity.id
_entity.type
_entity.pdbx_description
1 polymer ?
#
loop_
_entity_poly.entity_id
_entity_poly.type
_entity_poly.pdbx_seq_one_letter_code
_entity_poly.pdbx_strand_id
1 'polypeptide(L)'
;MKNKRNILSVVFSVIACVALVSASVSAATTINTSIDTGGALTVSGLSTLGNASTTVFSTTGNLMVNGYATTTAANGNFATAGTLNVTGLSTLGYASTTGVSLTGNLMVNGYATTTGSTGTFATQGSIGAGTSTPATEISASGSATTTLYIHSTASSVGGCIQLEGANDTVYRAYATTTGPLILELGACK
;
A
#
# COMPACT_ATOMS: atom_id res chain seq x y z
N MET A 1 79.34 19.69 -33.34
CA MET A 1 78.05 20.41 -33.47
C MET A 1 76.90 19.57 -34.03
N LYS A 2 77.16 18.53 -34.85
CA LYS A 2 76.13 17.65 -35.45
C LYS A 2 75.23 16.94 -34.41
N ASN A 3 75.83 16.38 -33.34
CA ASN A 3 75.07 15.67 -32.31
C ASN A 3 74.14 16.58 -31.48
N LYS A 4 74.54 17.84 -31.21
CA LYS A 4 73.69 18.80 -30.45
C LYS A 4 72.46 19.27 -31.24
N ARG A 5 72.58 19.42 -32.56
CA ARG A 5 71.45 19.79 -33.44
C ARG A 5 70.43 18.67 -33.58
N ASN A 6 70.90 17.42 -33.63
CA ASN A 6 70.02 16.24 -33.64
C ASN A 6 69.25 16.13 -32.32
N ILE A 7 69.91 16.36 -31.18
CA ILE A 7 69.26 16.36 -29.87
C ILE A 7 68.17 17.44 -29.78
N LEU A 8 68.46 18.67 -30.23
CA LEU A 8 67.49 19.77 -30.17
C LEU A 8 66.25 19.51 -31.03
N SER A 9 66.43 18.91 -32.21
CA SER A 9 65.32 18.54 -33.11
C SER A 9 64.40 17.48 -32.51
N VAL A 10 64.98 16.47 -31.83
CA VAL A 10 64.20 15.42 -31.18
C VAL A 10 63.39 16.00 -30.01
N VAL A 11 64.00 16.85 -29.20
CA VAL A 11 63.32 17.50 -28.06
C VAL A 11 62.14 18.36 -28.55
N PHE A 12 62.35 19.16 -29.60
CA PHE A 12 61.28 20.00 -30.14
C PHE A 12 60.12 19.17 -30.71
N SER A 13 60.41 18.06 -31.39
CA SER A 13 59.38 17.16 -31.91
C SER A 13 58.53 16.54 -30.80
N VAL A 14 59.14 16.11 -29.70
CA VAL A 14 58.41 15.51 -28.57
C VAL A 14 57.51 16.55 -27.91
N ILE A 15 58.02 17.77 -27.68
CA ILE A 15 57.25 18.86 -27.09
C ILE A 15 56.07 19.24 -27.99
N ALA A 16 56.30 19.37 -29.30
CA ALA A 16 55.25 19.69 -30.26
C ALA A 16 54.15 18.60 -30.29
N CYS A 17 54.53 17.32 -30.28
CA CYS A 17 53.56 16.23 -30.23
C CYS A 17 52.74 16.23 -28.93
N VAL A 18 53.38 16.41 -27.76
CA VAL A 18 52.66 16.44 -26.47
C VAL A 18 51.74 17.67 -26.39
N ALA A 19 52.18 18.83 -26.87
CA ALA A 19 51.37 20.05 -26.94
C ALA A 19 50.13 19.85 -27.84
N LEU A 20 50.30 19.20 -29.00
CA LEU A 20 49.20 18.91 -29.90
C LEU A 20 48.19 17.93 -29.28
N VAL A 21 48.68 16.84 -28.65
CA VAL A 21 47.82 15.84 -28.01
C VAL A 21 47.05 16.46 -26.84
N SER A 22 47.73 17.18 -25.95
CA SER A 22 47.07 17.84 -24.80
C SER A 22 46.02 18.87 -25.23
N ALA A 23 46.30 19.68 -26.26
CA ALA A 23 45.32 20.61 -26.82
C ALA A 23 44.11 19.88 -27.43
N SER A 24 44.33 18.78 -28.17
CA SER A 24 43.25 18.01 -28.78
C SER A 24 42.38 17.27 -27.77
N VAL A 25 42.96 16.73 -26.69
CA VAL A 25 42.24 16.05 -25.61
C VAL A 25 41.45 17.07 -24.77
N SER A 26 42.04 18.25 -24.49
CA SER A 26 41.35 19.31 -23.75
C SER A 26 40.14 19.87 -24.50
N ALA A 27 40.12 19.79 -25.84
CA ALA A 27 39.01 20.25 -26.68
C ALA A 27 37.99 19.13 -26.99
N ALA A 28 38.28 17.88 -26.67
CA ALA A 28 37.41 16.75 -26.96
C ALA A 28 36.23 16.71 -25.96
N THR A 29 35.09 17.28 -26.36
CA THR A 29 33.87 17.33 -25.54
C THR A 29 32.94 16.13 -25.72
N THR A 30 33.32 15.14 -26.53
CA THR A 30 32.45 14.01 -26.88
C THR A 30 33.26 12.72 -26.94
N ILE A 31 32.85 11.75 -26.15
CA ILE A 31 33.34 10.38 -26.17
C ILE A 31 32.25 9.55 -26.86
N ASN A 32 32.58 8.88 -27.98
CA ASN A 32 31.63 8.09 -28.76
C ASN A 32 31.73 6.57 -28.50
N THR A 33 32.55 6.17 -27.52
CA THR A 33 32.78 4.79 -27.09
C THR A 33 32.38 4.58 -25.64
N SER A 34 32.37 3.32 -25.19
CA SER A 34 32.23 2.95 -23.78
C SER A 34 33.36 3.54 -22.93
N ILE A 35 33.04 3.88 -21.68
CA ILE A 35 33.98 4.29 -20.64
C ILE A 35 34.01 3.18 -19.59
N ASP A 36 35.20 2.64 -19.31
CA ASP A 36 35.44 1.70 -18.21
C ASP A 36 36.40 2.36 -17.22
N THR A 37 35.92 2.65 -16.02
CA THR A 37 36.73 3.22 -14.94
C THR A 37 36.98 2.14 -13.90
N GLY A 38 38.25 1.88 -13.57
CA GLY A 38 38.61 1.00 -12.45
C GLY A 38 38.22 1.54 -11.05
N GLY A 39 37.47 2.64 -10.99
CA GLY A 39 37.02 3.32 -9.78
C GLY A 39 35.76 4.17 -10.03
N ALA A 40 35.45 5.08 -9.13
CA ALA A 40 34.25 5.92 -9.23
C ALA A 40 34.39 7.00 -10.31
N LEU A 41 33.37 7.12 -11.16
CA LEU A 41 33.17 8.29 -12.02
C LEU A 41 32.41 9.36 -11.24
N THR A 42 33.07 10.48 -10.92
CA THR A 42 32.40 11.64 -10.31
C THR A 42 31.91 12.58 -11.40
N VAL A 43 30.61 12.87 -11.42
CA VAL A 43 30.02 13.89 -12.29
C VAL A 43 29.48 15.01 -11.42
N SER A 44 30.03 16.22 -11.56
CA SER A 44 29.63 17.40 -10.77
C SER A 44 28.39 18.11 -11.33
N GLY A 45 28.00 17.80 -12.57
CA GLY A 45 26.81 18.33 -13.24
C GLY A 45 25.69 17.30 -13.40
N LEU A 46 24.63 17.68 -14.12
CA LEU A 46 23.55 16.78 -14.46
C LEU A 46 23.99 15.82 -15.58
N SER A 47 23.83 14.51 -15.33
CA SER A 47 23.98 13.49 -16.35
C SER A 47 22.61 13.08 -16.89
N THR A 48 22.50 12.96 -18.21
CA THR A 48 21.34 12.35 -18.88
C THR A 48 21.75 11.01 -19.45
N LEU A 49 21.19 9.91 -18.94
CA LEU A 49 21.40 8.56 -19.48
C LEU A 49 20.13 8.13 -20.21
N GLY A 50 20.25 7.77 -21.49
CA GLY A 50 19.14 7.22 -22.26
C GLY A 50 18.69 5.84 -21.75
N ASN A 51 19.65 5.03 -21.28
CA ASN A 51 19.40 3.78 -20.59
C ASN A 51 20.44 3.63 -19.46
N ALA A 52 19.97 3.49 -18.22
CA ALA A 52 20.81 3.22 -17.07
C ALA A 52 20.49 1.83 -16.52
N SER A 53 21.52 1.02 -16.29
CA SER A 53 21.41 -0.23 -15.55
C SER A 53 22.44 -0.20 -14.43
N THR A 54 21.97 -0.42 -13.21
CA THR A 54 22.79 -0.34 -12.00
C THR A 54 22.45 -1.51 -11.09
N THR A 55 23.44 -2.05 -10.39
CA THR A 55 23.20 -3.05 -9.34
C THR A 55 22.60 -2.42 -8.08
N VAL A 56 23.04 -1.21 -7.74
CA VAL A 56 22.55 -0.41 -6.61
C VAL A 56 22.37 1.03 -7.07
N PHE A 57 21.21 1.60 -6.77
CA PHE A 57 20.92 3.01 -6.97
C PHE A 57 20.64 3.65 -5.60
N SER A 58 21.39 4.69 -5.25
CA SER A 58 21.25 5.41 -4.00
C SER A 58 21.30 6.91 -4.27
N THR A 59 20.33 7.64 -3.74
CA THR A 59 20.25 9.11 -3.86
C THR A 59 20.13 9.70 -2.47
N THR A 60 20.81 10.81 -2.22
CA THR A 60 20.61 11.59 -0.99
C THR A 60 19.31 12.41 -1.03
N GLY A 61 18.82 12.70 -2.25
CA GLY A 61 17.53 13.38 -2.48
C GLY A 61 16.44 12.44 -2.99
N ASN A 62 15.36 13.04 -3.49
CA ASN A 62 14.22 12.31 -4.04
C ASN A 62 14.57 11.62 -5.36
N LEU A 63 14.06 10.40 -5.54
CA LEU A 63 13.99 9.75 -6.84
C LEU A 63 12.67 10.14 -7.52
N MET A 64 12.76 10.93 -8.59
CA MET A 64 11.60 11.29 -9.41
C MET A 64 11.47 10.33 -10.59
N VAL A 65 10.32 9.67 -10.71
CA VAL A 65 10.00 8.78 -11.82
C VAL A 65 8.79 9.36 -12.56
N ASN A 66 9.00 9.89 -13.77
CA ASN A 66 7.92 10.46 -14.60
C ASN A 66 7.04 9.39 -15.28
N GLY A 67 7.42 8.11 -15.15
CA GLY A 67 6.70 6.97 -15.69
C GLY A 67 6.46 5.89 -14.62
N TYR A 68 6.47 4.63 -15.03
CA TYR A 68 6.30 3.52 -14.10
C TYR A 68 7.60 3.19 -13.37
N ALA A 69 7.51 3.03 -12.04
CA ALA A 69 8.52 2.37 -11.25
C ALA A 69 8.11 0.91 -11.06
N THR A 70 8.74 -0.01 -11.82
CA THR A 70 8.45 -1.44 -11.73
C THR A 70 9.52 -2.14 -10.90
N THR A 71 9.11 -2.86 -9.85
CA THR A 71 10.01 -3.70 -9.05
C THR A 71 9.71 -5.17 -9.32
N THR A 72 10.68 -5.90 -9.86
CA THR A 72 10.56 -7.35 -10.15
C THR A 72 11.64 -8.13 -9.43
N ALA A 73 11.30 -8.75 -8.29
CA ALA A 73 12.14 -9.74 -7.62
C ALA A 73 11.29 -10.67 -6.74
N ALA A 74 11.66 -11.96 -6.65
CA ALA A 74 10.91 -13.00 -5.93
C ALA A 74 10.69 -12.71 -4.42
N ASN A 75 11.46 -11.79 -3.84
CA ASN A 75 11.42 -11.38 -2.43
C ASN A 75 11.36 -9.85 -2.26
N GLY A 76 10.99 -9.11 -3.32
CA GLY A 76 11.16 -7.66 -3.41
C GLY A 76 10.15 -6.89 -2.58
N ASN A 77 10.38 -6.78 -1.27
CA ASN A 77 9.61 -5.89 -0.41
C ASN A 77 9.82 -4.43 -0.84
N PHE A 78 8.75 -3.68 -1.04
CA PHE A 78 8.81 -2.22 -1.17
C PHE A 78 8.56 -1.59 0.21
N ALA A 79 9.64 -1.23 0.90
CA ALA A 79 9.56 -0.59 2.20
C ALA A 79 9.65 0.94 2.05
N THR A 80 8.62 1.64 2.48
CA THR A 80 8.62 3.11 2.56
C THR A 80 8.91 3.53 4.00
N ALA A 81 9.80 4.52 4.19
CA ALA A 81 10.05 5.09 5.52
C ALA A 81 8.83 5.88 6.06
N GLY A 82 7.87 6.22 5.18
CA GLY A 82 6.63 6.91 5.52
C GLY A 82 5.42 6.29 4.82
N THR A 83 4.36 7.08 4.65
CA THR A 83 3.11 6.65 4.00
C THR A 83 3.28 6.53 2.48
N LEU A 84 2.77 5.43 1.92
CA LEU A 84 2.54 5.33 0.48
C LEU A 84 1.21 6.01 0.14
N ASN A 85 1.25 7.18 -0.52
CA ASN A 85 0.05 7.87 -0.98
C ASN A 85 -0.34 7.38 -2.40
N VAL A 86 -1.47 6.69 -2.51
CA VAL A 86 -2.00 6.22 -3.80
C VAL A 86 -3.28 6.97 -4.10
N THR A 87 -3.28 7.78 -5.16
CA THR A 87 -4.47 8.54 -5.60
C THR A 87 -5.35 7.76 -6.58
N GLY A 88 -4.81 6.68 -7.16
CA GLY A 88 -5.53 5.79 -8.08
C GLY A 88 -5.98 4.49 -7.43
N LEU A 89 -6.45 3.55 -8.26
CA LEU A 89 -6.77 2.19 -7.83
C LEU A 89 -5.49 1.43 -7.46
N SER A 90 -5.51 0.79 -6.29
CA SER A 90 -4.50 -0.19 -5.89
C SER A 90 -5.12 -1.58 -5.85
N THR A 91 -4.50 -2.54 -6.54
CA THR A 91 -4.90 -3.95 -6.53
C THR A 91 -3.87 -4.76 -5.77
N LEU A 92 -4.26 -5.33 -4.63
CA LEU A 92 -3.41 -6.23 -3.84
C LEU A 92 -4.01 -7.64 -3.91
N GLY A 93 -3.21 -8.61 -4.37
CA GLY A 93 -3.63 -10.03 -4.36
C GLY A 93 -3.81 -10.56 -2.94
N TYR A 94 -2.94 -10.14 -2.02
CA TYR A 94 -3.05 -10.38 -0.59
C TYR A 94 -2.70 -9.10 0.16
N ALA A 95 -3.54 -8.70 1.11
CA ALA A 95 -3.31 -7.55 1.95
C ALA A 95 -3.40 -7.98 3.42
N SER A 96 -2.37 -7.66 4.20
CA SER A 96 -2.39 -7.76 5.65
C SER A 96 -2.14 -6.36 6.20
N THR A 97 -3.10 -5.87 7.00
CA THR A 97 -3.05 -4.52 7.58
C THR A 97 -3.42 -4.61 9.04
N THR A 98 -2.85 -3.72 9.86
CA THR A 98 -3.20 -3.62 11.29
C THR A 98 -4.50 -2.88 11.52
N GLY A 99 -4.91 -2.06 10.56
CA GLY A 99 -6.17 -1.32 10.59
C GLY A 99 -6.51 -0.74 9.22
N VAL A 100 -7.81 -0.55 8.99
CA VAL A 100 -8.36 0.04 7.78
C VAL A 100 -9.25 1.21 8.20
N SER A 101 -8.92 2.41 7.73
CA SER A 101 -9.72 3.62 7.96
C SER A 101 -10.16 4.18 6.62
N LEU A 102 -11.47 4.33 6.42
CA LEU A 102 -12.07 4.76 5.16
C LEU A 102 -13.05 5.90 5.42
N THR A 103 -13.14 6.84 4.48
CA THR A 103 -14.22 7.83 4.45
C THR A 103 -15.47 7.31 3.75
N GLY A 104 -15.33 6.26 2.93
CA GLY A 104 -16.41 5.57 2.24
C GLY A 104 -16.65 4.16 2.76
N ASN A 105 -17.30 3.33 1.93
CA ASN A 105 -17.69 1.97 2.30
C ASN A 105 -16.54 0.98 2.13
N LEU A 106 -16.50 -0.04 2.99
CA LEU A 106 -15.73 -1.26 2.76
C LEU A 106 -16.63 -2.28 2.05
N MET A 107 -16.27 -2.65 0.82
CA MET A 107 -16.96 -3.71 0.08
C MET A 107 -16.20 -5.04 0.27
N VAL A 108 -16.90 -6.08 0.72
CA VAL A 108 -16.36 -7.44 0.86
C VAL A 108 -17.19 -8.37 -0.02
N ASN A 109 -16.63 -8.81 -1.16
CA ASN A 109 -17.30 -9.73 -2.09
C ASN A 109 -17.19 -11.20 -1.66
N GLY A 110 -16.97 -11.44 -0.36
CA GLY A 110 -16.72 -12.75 0.22
C GLY A 110 -17.01 -12.71 1.72
N TYR A 111 -16.42 -13.63 2.47
CA TYR A 111 -16.59 -13.66 3.92
C TYR A 111 -15.76 -12.60 4.61
N ALA A 112 -16.38 -11.89 5.56
CA ALA A 112 -15.68 -11.07 6.55
C ALA A 112 -15.58 -11.85 7.87
N THR A 113 -14.38 -12.31 8.22
CA THR A 113 -14.15 -13.12 9.43
C THR A 113 -13.36 -12.33 10.48
N THR A 114 -13.88 -12.27 11.70
CA THR A 114 -13.19 -11.67 12.86
C THR A 114 -12.69 -12.77 13.79
N THR A 115 -11.38 -12.84 14.01
CA THR A 115 -10.73 -13.88 14.85
C THR A 115 -10.06 -13.34 16.11
N GLY A 116 -10.13 -12.03 16.36
CA GLY A 116 -9.58 -11.43 17.59
C GLY A 116 -10.26 -11.98 18.84
N SER A 117 -9.59 -11.92 20.00
CA SER A 117 -10.11 -12.48 21.26
C SER A 117 -11.48 -11.93 21.68
N THR A 118 -11.87 -10.76 21.19
CA THR A 118 -13.22 -10.20 21.39
C THR A 118 -14.17 -10.55 20.23
N GLY A 119 -13.67 -10.80 19.02
CA GLY A 119 -14.46 -11.21 17.85
C GLY A 119 -15.60 -10.26 17.46
N THR A 120 -15.62 -9.03 17.99
CA THR A 120 -16.78 -8.13 17.92
C THR A 120 -16.83 -7.32 16.63
N PHE A 121 -18.02 -7.24 16.01
CA PHE A 121 -18.36 -6.18 15.05
C PHE A 121 -19.06 -5.04 15.80
N ALA A 122 -18.31 -3.98 16.10
CA ALA A 122 -18.87 -2.78 16.73
C ALA A 122 -19.27 -1.76 15.66
N THR A 123 -20.54 -1.37 15.62
CA THR A 123 -21.07 -0.37 14.69
C THR A 123 -21.70 0.78 15.47
N GLN A 124 -21.55 2.02 14.98
CA GLN A 124 -22.32 3.16 15.52
C GLN A 124 -23.78 3.16 15.00
N GLY A 125 -24.03 2.51 13.86
CA GLY A 125 -25.35 2.34 13.27
C GLY A 125 -25.87 0.91 13.36
N SER A 126 -26.94 0.64 12.59
CA SER A 126 -27.55 -0.69 12.47
C SER A 126 -26.67 -1.69 11.72
N ILE A 127 -26.77 -2.96 12.11
CA ILE A 127 -26.32 -4.09 11.31
C ILE A 127 -27.55 -4.69 10.64
N GLY A 128 -27.52 -4.79 9.31
CA GLY A 128 -28.54 -5.45 8.51
C GLY A 128 -27.98 -6.69 7.84
N ALA A 129 -28.80 -7.73 7.73
CA ALA A 129 -28.57 -8.84 6.84
C ALA A 129 -29.55 -8.72 5.67
N GLY A 130 -29.04 -8.84 4.44
CA GLY A 130 -29.85 -8.86 3.24
C GLY A 130 -29.59 -10.16 2.51
N THR A 131 -30.63 -10.90 2.18
CA THR A 131 -30.52 -12.23 1.59
C THR A 131 -31.46 -12.38 0.40
N SER A 132 -31.02 -13.16 -0.60
CA SER A 132 -31.89 -13.59 -1.71
C SER A 132 -32.43 -15.00 -1.51
N THR A 133 -31.82 -15.81 -0.63
CA THR A 133 -32.22 -17.18 -0.26
C THR A 133 -31.55 -17.64 1.07
N PRO A 134 -32.12 -17.35 2.25
CA PRO A 134 -31.46 -17.77 3.50
C PRO A 134 -32.00 -19.09 4.05
N ALA A 135 -31.08 -20.01 4.39
CA ALA A 135 -31.35 -21.07 5.37
C ALA A 135 -30.93 -20.65 6.80
N THR A 136 -29.92 -19.77 6.94
CA THR A 136 -29.39 -19.26 8.22
C THR A 136 -28.83 -17.85 8.02
N GLU A 137 -29.65 -16.81 8.18
CA GLU A 137 -29.23 -15.42 7.95
C GLU A 137 -28.43 -14.82 9.12
N ILE A 138 -28.86 -15.10 10.35
CA ILE A 138 -28.14 -14.75 11.58
C ILE A 138 -28.05 -16.03 12.40
N SER A 139 -26.83 -16.51 12.62
CA SER A 139 -26.56 -17.70 13.42
C SER A 139 -25.53 -17.38 14.50
N ALA A 140 -25.78 -17.87 15.71
CA ALA A 140 -24.83 -17.82 16.79
C ALA A 140 -24.65 -19.27 17.28
N SER A 141 -23.44 -19.81 17.13
CA SER A 141 -23.11 -21.19 17.49
C SER A 141 -21.70 -21.29 18.05
N GLY A 142 -21.49 -22.26 18.92
CA GLY A 142 -20.19 -22.53 19.55
C GLY A 142 -20.27 -23.76 20.46
N SER A 143 -19.12 -24.20 20.98
CA SER A 143 -19.07 -25.31 21.95
C SER A 143 -19.49 -24.91 23.37
N ALA A 144 -19.59 -23.61 23.63
CA ALA A 144 -20.02 -23.03 24.90
C ALA A 144 -21.43 -22.43 24.79
N THR A 145 -21.94 -21.90 25.91
CA THR A 145 -23.21 -21.17 25.94
C THR A 145 -23.20 -20.04 24.93
N THR A 146 -24.12 -20.11 23.97
CA THR A 146 -24.35 -19.04 23.00
C THR A 146 -25.51 -18.19 23.48
N THR A 147 -25.31 -16.87 23.58
CA THR A 147 -26.31 -15.94 24.09
C THR A 147 -26.58 -14.84 23.07
N LEU A 148 -27.85 -14.61 22.77
CA LEU A 148 -28.29 -13.37 22.15
C LEU A 148 -28.60 -12.36 23.26
N TYR A 149 -27.70 -11.40 23.47
CA TYR A 149 -27.87 -10.36 24.47
C TYR A 149 -28.45 -9.10 23.82
N ILE A 150 -29.69 -8.77 24.15
CA ILE A 150 -30.39 -7.58 23.64
C ILE A 150 -30.64 -6.65 24.82
N HIS A 151 -30.02 -5.47 24.78
CA HIS A 151 -30.09 -4.49 25.84
C HIS A 151 -30.16 -3.09 25.24
N SER A 152 -30.98 -2.24 25.86
CA SER A 152 -30.98 -0.80 25.61
C SER A 152 -30.37 -0.08 26.80
N THR A 153 -29.45 0.85 26.53
CA THR A 153 -28.81 1.68 27.56
C THR A 153 -29.71 2.83 28.03
N ALA A 154 -30.87 3.04 27.39
CA ALA A 154 -31.82 4.07 27.78
C ALA A 154 -32.62 3.65 29.03
N SER A 155 -32.83 4.61 29.94
CA SER A 155 -33.63 4.38 31.14
C SER A 155 -35.06 4.02 30.77
N SER A 156 -35.57 2.90 31.31
CA SER A 156 -36.94 2.40 31.09
C SER A 156 -37.22 1.83 29.70
N VAL A 157 -36.19 1.57 28.89
CA VAL A 157 -36.33 0.88 27.60
C VAL A 157 -35.65 -0.48 27.70
N GLY A 158 -36.38 -1.56 27.39
CA GLY A 158 -35.86 -2.92 27.37
C GLY A 158 -35.31 -3.31 26.00
N GLY A 159 -34.73 -4.51 25.91
CA GLY A 159 -34.50 -5.17 24.63
C GLY A 159 -35.81 -5.73 24.07
N CYS A 160 -35.99 -5.68 22.76
CA CYS A 160 -37.12 -6.28 22.09
C CYS A 160 -36.68 -6.92 20.76
N ILE A 161 -37.43 -7.94 20.34
CA ILE A 161 -37.32 -8.54 19.01
C ILE A 161 -38.63 -8.23 18.30
N GLN A 162 -38.54 -7.57 17.15
CA GLN A 162 -39.68 -7.34 16.27
C GLN A 162 -39.67 -8.38 15.15
N LEU A 163 -40.83 -8.96 14.89
CA LEU A 163 -41.04 -9.92 13.82
C LEU A 163 -42.20 -9.42 12.96
N GLU A 164 -42.01 -9.36 11.66
CA GLU A 164 -43.08 -9.06 10.71
C GLU A 164 -43.66 -10.37 10.18
N GLY A 165 -44.93 -10.60 10.48
CA GLY A 165 -45.69 -11.72 9.96
C GLY A 165 -46.33 -11.41 8.61
N ALA A 166 -47.15 -12.32 8.10
CA ALA A 166 -47.89 -12.10 6.87
C ALA A 166 -48.79 -10.85 6.96
N ASN A 167 -49.03 -10.21 5.80
CA ASN A 167 -49.86 -9.01 5.67
C ASN A 167 -49.41 -7.86 6.60
N ASP A 168 -48.10 -7.66 6.71
CA ASP A 168 -47.46 -6.58 7.48
C ASP A 168 -47.86 -6.57 8.97
N THR A 169 -48.28 -7.72 9.51
CA THR A 169 -48.70 -7.84 10.90
C THR A 169 -47.47 -7.97 11.79
N VAL A 170 -47.22 -6.96 12.63
CA VAL A 170 -46.04 -6.91 13.48
C VAL A 170 -46.30 -7.59 14.83
N TYR A 171 -45.37 -8.45 15.24
CA TYR A 171 -45.29 -9.06 16.56
C TYR A 171 -44.03 -8.58 17.29
N ARG A 172 -44.07 -8.55 18.62
CA ARG A 172 -42.89 -8.29 19.44
C ARG A 172 -42.71 -9.33 20.52
N ALA A 173 -41.46 -9.68 20.77
CA ALA A 173 -41.02 -10.40 21.97
C ALA A 173 -40.19 -9.45 22.84
N TYR A 174 -40.51 -9.34 24.13
CA TYR A 174 -39.75 -8.49 25.06
C TYR A 174 -39.85 -8.99 26.51
N ALA A 175 -38.84 -8.65 27.30
CA ALA A 175 -38.83 -8.92 28.74
C ALA A 175 -39.41 -7.73 29.53
N THR A 176 -40.01 -8.02 30.68
CA THR A 176 -40.46 -7.01 31.63
C THR A 176 -39.56 -6.99 32.86
N THR A 177 -39.75 -6.01 33.76
CA THR A 177 -38.97 -5.93 35.01
C THR A 177 -39.21 -7.11 35.95
N THR A 178 -40.39 -7.74 35.85
CA THR A 178 -40.82 -8.86 36.68
C THR A 178 -41.79 -9.71 35.88
N GLY A 179 -41.42 -10.94 35.52
CA GLY A 179 -42.31 -11.88 34.85
C GLY A 179 -41.65 -12.69 33.73
N PRO A 180 -42.44 -13.52 33.02
CA PRO A 180 -41.97 -14.28 31.87
C PRO A 180 -41.72 -13.37 30.65
N LEU A 181 -41.08 -13.92 29.61
CA LEU A 181 -41.01 -13.31 28.29
C LEU A 181 -42.44 -13.10 27.73
N ILE A 182 -42.72 -11.92 27.19
CA ILE A 182 -44.01 -11.60 26.57
C ILE A 182 -43.87 -11.70 25.05
N LEU A 183 -44.87 -12.29 24.38
CA LEU A 183 -45.02 -12.32 22.93
C LEU A 183 -46.44 -11.86 22.56
N GLU A 184 -46.54 -10.74 21.83
CA GLU A 184 -47.84 -10.12 21.50
C GLU A 184 -47.81 -9.28 20.22
N LEU A 185 -48.98 -8.79 19.80
CA LEU A 185 -49.13 -7.90 18.64
C LEU A 185 -48.57 -6.48 18.91
N GLY A 186 -47.93 -5.91 17.90
CA GLY A 186 -47.47 -4.52 17.80
C GLY A 186 -45.95 -4.36 17.78
N ALA A 187 -45.49 -3.18 17.41
CA ALA A 187 -44.08 -2.86 17.21
C ALA A 187 -43.28 -2.74 18.52
N CYS A 188 -41.97 -2.94 18.39
CA CYS A 188 -40.97 -2.48 19.36
C CYS A 188 -41.11 -0.97 19.63
N LYS A 189 -40.80 -0.55 20.86
CA LYS A 189 -40.87 0.86 21.29
C LYS A 189 -39.48 1.40 21.59
#